data_AF-A0A9W8HM42-F1
#
_entry.id   AF-A0A9W8HM42-F1
#
_cell.length_a   1.000
_cell.length_b   1.000
_cell.length_c   1.000
_cell.angle_alpha   90.00
_cell.angle_beta   90.00
_cell.angle_gamma   90.00
#
_symmetry.space_group_name_H-M   'P 1'
#
loop_
_entity.id
_entity.type
_entity.pdbx_description
1 polymer ?
#
loop_
_entity_poly.entity_id
_entity_poly.type
_entity_poly.pdbx_seq_one_letter_code
_entity_poly.pdbx_strand_id
1 'polypeptide(L)'
;AAERLDLKSAIISLRRELHTVSSVDEFAKWAKMRRRLDSLSAKFERVSSDLAIERTAFELYVNMVLRVIVYGVRATVNMYNYRVPVFYVPPSWFYPVLWFLSLPAAPMGSVSVTVWAFACNRVCKRAAATFSRVMRPATPLQPAVPSS
;
A
#
# COMPACT_ATOMS: atom_id res chain seq x y z
N ALA A 1 -10.66 -16.03 13.48
CA ALA A 1 -11.63 -14.94 13.19
C ALA A 1 -12.84 -15.00 14.12
N ALA A 2 -13.51 -16.16 14.24
CA ALA A 2 -14.59 -16.37 15.23
C ALA A 2 -14.15 -16.01 16.66
N GLU A 3 -13.00 -16.53 17.10
CA GLU A 3 -12.43 -16.24 18.43
C GLU A 3 -12.25 -14.73 18.72
N ARG A 4 -11.88 -13.93 17.71
CA ARG A 4 -11.74 -12.46 17.86
C ARG A 4 -13.10 -11.79 18.07
N LEU A 5 -14.14 -12.26 17.38
CA LEU A 5 -15.50 -11.75 17.52
C LEU A 5 -16.10 -12.14 18.88
N ASP A 6 -15.82 -13.36 19.34
CA ASP A 6 -16.24 -13.88 20.64
C ASP A 6 -15.54 -13.12 21.79
N LEU A 7 -14.24 -12.86 21.68
CA LEU A 7 -13.52 -12.02 22.63
C LEU A 7 -14.06 -10.59 22.65
N LYS A 8 -14.39 -10.03 21.48
CA LYS A 8 -14.97 -8.68 21.39
C LYS A 8 -16.35 -8.61 22.04
N SER A 9 -17.22 -9.60 21.80
CA SER A 9 -18.55 -9.64 22.41
C SER A 9 -18.46 -9.83 23.93
N ALA A 10 -17.55 -10.69 24.41
CA ALA A 10 -17.27 -10.92 25.82
C ALA A 10 -16.69 -9.66 26.53
N ILE A 11 -15.83 -8.89 25.86
CA ILE A 11 -15.33 -7.60 26.38
C ILE A 11 -16.48 -6.60 26.49
N ILE A 12 -17.36 -6.53 25.49
CA ILE A 12 -18.50 -5.60 25.50
C ILE A 12 -19.50 -5.98 26.60
N SER A 13 -19.82 -7.26 26.78
CA SER A 13 -20.72 -7.72 27.84
C SER A 13 -20.14 -7.46 29.23
N LEU A 14 -18.87 -7.81 29.46
CA LEU A 14 -18.21 -7.61 30.75
C LEU A 14 -18.01 -6.13 31.08
N ARG A 15 -17.80 -5.28 30.07
CA ARG A 15 -17.76 -3.82 30.25
C ARG A 15 -19.11 -3.27 30.69
N ARG A 16 -20.21 -3.76 30.11
CA ARG A 16 -21.57 -3.39 30.53
C ARG A 16 -21.84 -3.82 31.97
N GLU A 17 -21.51 -5.06 32.34
CA GLU A 17 -21.65 -5.56 33.71
C GLU A 17 -20.82 -4.74 34.71
N LEU A 18 -19.59 -4.37 34.36
CA LEU A 18 -18.76 -3.52 35.20
C LEU A 18 -19.37 -2.14 35.46
N HIS A 19 -20.04 -1.55 34.45
CA HIS A 19 -20.74 -0.26 34.59
C HIS A 19 -21.99 -0.33 35.49
N THR A 20 -22.54 -1.53 35.71
CA THR A 20 -23.70 -1.72 36.60
C THR A 20 -23.31 -1.93 38.07
N VAL A 21 -22.04 -2.22 38.37
CA VAL A 21 -21.56 -2.47 39.74
C VAL A 21 -20.99 -1.20 40.35
N SER A 22 -21.50 -0.79 41.53
CA SER A 22 -20.97 0.33 42.32
C SER A 22 -19.51 0.06 42.70
N SER A 23 -18.60 0.91 42.24
CA SER A 23 -17.16 0.77 42.49
C SER A 23 -16.76 1.05 43.94
N VAL A 24 -17.63 1.69 44.73
CA VAL A 24 -17.34 2.07 46.12
C VAL A 24 -17.81 0.99 47.08
N ASP A 25 -19.06 0.53 46.95
CA ASP A 25 -19.66 -0.44 47.87
C ASP A 25 -19.27 -1.88 47.54
N GLU A 26 -19.16 -2.22 46.25
CA GLU A 26 -18.78 -3.55 45.77
C GLU A 26 -17.34 -3.57 45.24
N PHE A 27 -16.42 -2.77 45.81
CA PHE A 27 -15.05 -2.60 45.32
C PHE A 27 -14.31 -3.93 45.07
N ALA A 28 -14.45 -4.92 45.97
CA ALA A 28 -13.80 -6.22 45.81
C ALA A 28 -14.27 -6.97 44.54
N LYS A 29 -15.57 -6.92 44.24
CA LYS A 29 -16.18 -7.55 43.06
C LYS A 29 -15.87 -6.75 41.80
N TRP A 30 -15.96 -5.41 41.87
CA TRP A 30 -15.57 -4.50 40.81
C TRP A 30 -14.11 -4.71 40.39
N ALA A 31 -13.18 -4.76 41.36
CA ALA A 31 -11.75 -4.97 41.11
C ALA A 31 -11.47 -6.32 40.44
N LYS A 32 -12.17 -7.39 40.85
CA LYS A 32 -12.04 -8.72 40.25
C LYS A 32 -12.54 -8.74 38.80
N MET A 33 -13.68 -8.11 38.52
CA MET A 33 -14.21 -7.99 37.16
C MET A 33 -13.34 -7.11 36.27
N ARG A 34 -12.79 -6.02 36.82
CA ARG A 34 -11.88 -5.13 36.10
C ARG A 34 -10.62 -5.86 35.64
N ARG A 35 -9.98 -6.64 36.53
CA ARG A 35 -8.81 -7.48 36.17
C ARG A 35 -9.14 -8.48 35.08
N ARG A 36 -10.36 -9.07 35.10
CA ARG A 36 -10.82 -9.95 34.01
C ARG A 36 -10.96 -9.19 32.70
N LEU A 37 -11.55 -7.99 32.70
CA LEU A 37 -11.65 -7.13 31.52
C LEU A 37 -10.27 -6.79 30.95
N ASP A 38 -9.35 -6.35 31.80
CA ASP A 38 -7.98 -6.00 31.41
C ASP A 38 -7.24 -7.23 30.84
N SER A 39 -7.48 -8.43 31.38
CA SER A 39 -6.91 -9.67 30.85
C SER A 39 -7.47 -10.06 29.48
N LEU A 40 -8.77 -9.84 29.25
CA LEU A 40 -9.44 -10.13 27.98
C LEU A 40 -9.07 -9.11 26.91
N SER A 41 -8.96 -7.83 27.26
CA SER A 41 -8.49 -6.79 26.32
C SER A 41 -7.05 -7.05 25.89
N ALA A 42 -6.17 -7.43 26.81
CA ALA A 42 -4.79 -7.80 26.49
C ALA A 42 -4.72 -9.03 25.56
N LYS A 43 -5.60 -10.02 25.72
CA LYS A 43 -5.70 -11.16 24.79
C LYS A 43 -6.20 -10.73 23.41
N PHE A 44 -7.24 -9.88 23.36
CA PHE A 44 -7.78 -9.36 22.10
C PHE A 44 -6.74 -8.56 21.32
N GLU A 45 -5.98 -7.69 22.00
CA GLU A 45 -4.91 -6.90 21.39
C GLU A 45 -3.84 -7.81 20.77
N ARG A 46 -3.36 -8.83 21.49
CA ARG A 46 -2.40 -9.82 20.97
C ARG A 46 -2.91 -10.55 19.73
N VAL A 47 -4.11 -11.12 19.80
CA VAL A 47 -4.71 -11.83 18.65
C VAL A 47 -4.90 -10.87 17.47
N SER A 48 -5.27 -9.61 17.73
CA SER A 48 -5.43 -8.61 16.69
C SER A 48 -4.11 -8.17 16.06
N SER A 49 -3.03 -8.05 16.85
CA SER A 49 -1.70 -7.71 16.35
C SER A 49 -1.12 -8.83 15.51
N ASP A 50 -1.27 -10.08 15.94
CA ASP A 50 -0.76 -11.24 15.20
C ASP A 50 -1.46 -11.36 13.84
N LEU A 51 -2.79 -11.21 13.81
CA LEU A 51 -3.56 -11.15 12.57
C LEU A 51 -3.12 -9.99 11.67
N ALA A 52 -2.84 -8.82 12.23
CA ALA A 52 -2.39 -7.66 11.45
C ALA A 52 -1.01 -7.90 10.85
N ILE A 53 -0.10 -8.52 11.59
CA ILE A 53 1.25 -8.87 11.14
C ILE A 53 1.16 -9.89 10.00
N GLU A 54 0.38 -10.96 10.17
CA GLU A 54 0.19 -11.99 9.13
C GLU A 54 -0.41 -11.39 7.85
N ARG A 55 -1.41 -10.53 7.97
CA ARG A 55 -2.03 -9.84 6.83
C ARG A 55 -1.02 -8.95 6.11
N THR A 56 -0.26 -8.16 6.86
CA THR A 56 0.76 -7.27 6.30
C THR A 56 1.86 -8.07 5.61
N ALA A 57 2.31 -9.17 6.21
CA ALA A 57 3.31 -10.05 5.63
C ALA A 57 2.82 -10.69 4.32
N PHE A 58 1.57 -11.18 4.31
CA PHE A 58 0.95 -11.73 3.11
C PHE A 58 0.81 -10.68 2.01
N GLU A 59 0.32 -9.48 2.34
CA GLU A 59 0.21 -8.38 1.38
C GLU A 59 1.58 -7.98 0.81
N LEU A 60 2.60 -7.88 1.66
CA LEU A 60 3.97 -7.59 1.22
C LEU A 60 4.48 -8.67 0.26
N TYR A 61 4.28 -9.95 0.60
CA TYR A 61 4.67 -11.08 -0.23
C TYR A 61 3.98 -11.03 -1.60
N VAL A 62 2.65 -10.95 -1.63
CA VAL A 62 1.87 -10.90 -2.89
C VAL A 62 2.27 -9.69 -3.73
N ASN A 63 2.38 -8.50 -3.12
CA ASN A 63 2.81 -7.30 -3.83
C ASN A 63 4.25 -7.41 -4.34
N MET A 64 5.14 -8.09 -3.62
CA MET A 64 6.51 -8.32 -4.07
C MET A 64 6.53 -9.27 -5.26
N VAL A 65 5.85 -10.42 -5.17
CA VAL A 65 5.76 -11.40 -6.27
C VAL A 65 5.16 -10.77 -7.52
N LEU A 66 4.02 -10.06 -7.39
CA LEU A 66 3.41 -9.35 -8.52
C LEU A 66 4.36 -8.32 -9.12
N ARG A 67 5.09 -7.56 -8.29
CA ARG A 67 6.08 -6.60 -8.79
C ARG A 67 7.20 -7.31 -9.55
N VAL A 68 7.74 -8.41 -9.01
CA VAL A 68 8.79 -9.20 -9.68
C VAL A 68 8.30 -9.73 -11.02
N ILE A 69 7.08 -10.26 -11.10
CA ILE A 69 6.49 -10.73 -12.37
C ILE A 69 6.34 -9.58 -13.36
N VAL A 70 5.76 -8.44 -12.94
CA VAL A 70 5.55 -7.29 -13.83
C VAL A 70 6.87 -6.71 -14.34
N TYR A 71 7.87 -6.53 -13.45
CA TYR A 71 9.18 -6.04 -13.86
C TYR A 71 9.96 -7.08 -14.66
N GLY A 72 9.82 -8.37 -14.34
CA GLY A 72 10.41 -9.48 -15.08
C GLY A 72 9.89 -9.54 -16.51
N VAL A 73 8.57 -9.53 -16.71
CA VAL A 73 7.96 -9.48 -18.05
C VAL A 73 8.43 -8.24 -18.82
N ARG A 74 8.47 -7.07 -18.17
CA ARG A 74 9.03 -5.85 -18.80
C ARG A 74 10.48 -6.03 -19.21
N ALA A 75 11.33 -6.61 -18.36
CA ALA A 75 12.74 -6.85 -18.64
C ALA A 75 12.92 -7.88 -19.76
N THR A 76 12.14 -8.96 -19.79
CA THR A 76 12.16 -9.96 -20.86
C THR A 76 11.78 -9.35 -22.20
N VAL A 77 10.70 -8.55 -22.26
CA VAL A 77 10.31 -7.82 -23.47
C VAL A 77 11.39 -6.83 -23.90
N ASN A 78 12.02 -6.15 -22.95
CA ASN A 78 13.11 -5.22 -23.20
C ASN A 78 14.35 -5.91 -23.78
N MET A 79 14.72 -7.05 -23.21
CA MET A 79 15.85 -7.89 -23.65
C MET A 79 15.58 -8.49 -25.03
N TYR A 80 14.36 -8.96 -25.29
CA TYR A 80 13.98 -9.52 -26.59
C TYR A 80 13.99 -8.47 -27.71
N ASN A 81 13.52 -7.26 -27.42
CA ASN A 81 13.47 -6.15 -28.39
C ASN A 81 14.74 -5.28 -28.38
N TYR A 82 15.81 -5.70 -27.71
CA TYR A 82 17.06 -4.94 -27.62
C TYR A 82 17.64 -4.65 -29.02
N ARG A 83 17.38 -5.49 -30.03
CA ARG A 83 17.93 -5.35 -31.38
C ARG A 83 17.01 -4.71 -32.42
N VAL A 84 15.80 -4.28 -32.05
CA VAL A 84 14.82 -3.73 -33.03
C VAL A 84 14.65 -2.22 -32.83
N PRO A 85 15.05 -1.37 -33.79
CA PRO A 85 14.82 0.07 -33.72
C PRO A 85 13.32 0.39 -33.97
N VAL A 86 12.69 1.16 -33.08
CA VAL A 86 11.25 1.51 -33.20
C VAL A 86 11.00 2.54 -34.29
N PHE A 87 11.92 3.49 -34.47
CA PHE A 87 11.77 4.59 -35.41
C PHE A 87 13.15 5.12 -35.82
N TYR A 88 13.34 5.35 -37.12
CA TYR A 88 14.52 6.01 -37.67
C TYR A 88 14.25 7.51 -37.76
N VAL A 89 15.02 8.33 -37.05
CA VAL A 89 14.87 9.79 -37.03
C VAL A 89 15.92 10.43 -37.96
N PRO A 90 15.54 11.39 -38.83
CA PRO A 90 16.50 12.11 -39.67
C PRO A 90 17.61 12.78 -38.84
N PRO A 91 18.89 12.69 -39.23
CA PRO A 91 20.04 13.09 -38.40
C PRO A 91 20.09 14.59 -38.02
N SER A 92 19.36 15.45 -38.73
CA SER A 92 19.52 16.91 -38.66
C SER A 92 18.73 17.61 -37.56
N TRP A 93 17.75 16.96 -36.91
CA TRP A 93 16.81 17.68 -36.02
C TRP A 93 17.09 17.52 -34.51
N PHE A 94 17.84 16.51 -34.06
CA PHE A 94 17.93 16.24 -32.61
C PHE A 94 19.36 16.14 -32.05
N TYR A 95 20.39 16.60 -32.77
CA TYR A 95 21.77 16.63 -32.26
C TYR A 95 21.84 17.60 -31.06
N PRO A 96 22.19 17.20 -29.81
CA PRO A 96 22.90 16.01 -29.33
C PRO A 96 22.05 14.97 -28.53
N VAL A 97 20.73 15.12 -28.49
CA VAL A 97 19.81 14.26 -27.72
C VAL A 97 19.70 12.85 -28.30
N LEU A 98 20.06 12.64 -29.58
CA LEU A 98 20.14 11.30 -30.19
C LEU A 98 21.03 10.34 -29.42
N TRP A 99 22.13 10.84 -28.83
CA TRP A 99 23.04 10.00 -28.07
C TRP A 99 22.35 9.42 -26.82
N PHE A 100 21.61 10.25 -26.08
CA PHE A 100 20.80 9.83 -24.94
C PHE A 100 19.63 8.92 -25.33
N LEU A 101 19.01 9.13 -26.51
CA LEU A 101 17.92 8.26 -26.99
C LEU A 101 18.41 6.89 -27.50
N SER A 102 19.70 6.76 -27.81
CA SER A 102 20.30 5.55 -28.40
C SER A 102 20.80 4.51 -27.39
N LEU A 103 21.08 4.92 -26.15
CA LEU A 103 21.51 4.02 -25.06
C LEU A 103 20.32 3.13 -24.63
N PRO A 104 20.43 1.78 -24.59
CA PRO A 104 21.64 0.96 -24.56
C PRO A 104 21.95 0.19 -25.87
N ALA A 105 21.14 0.28 -26.92
CA ALA A 105 21.08 -0.81 -27.91
C ALA A 105 20.79 -0.43 -29.36
N ALA A 106 20.49 0.84 -29.65
CA ALA A 106 19.98 1.22 -30.95
C ALA A 106 21.13 1.78 -31.82
N PRO A 107 21.34 1.31 -33.06
CA PRO A 107 22.33 1.90 -33.95
C PRO A 107 22.04 3.39 -34.16
N MET A 108 23.11 4.18 -34.28
CA MET A 108 23.10 5.64 -34.40
C MET A 108 21.93 6.13 -35.29
N GLY A 109 21.02 6.93 -34.72
CA GLY A 109 19.85 7.46 -35.45
C GLY A 109 18.49 6.86 -35.11
N SER A 110 18.39 5.97 -34.13
CA SER A 110 17.11 5.33 -33.76
C SER A 110 16.78 5.38 -32.26
N VAL A 111 15.48 5.40 -31.95
CA VAL A 111 14.98 5.41 -30.57
C VAL A 111 14.92 3.99 -30.03
N SER A 112 15.59 3.74 -28.90
CA SER A 112 15.51 2.45 -28.23
C SER A 112 14.07 2.15 -27.76
N VAL A 113 13.60 0.91 -27.98
CA VAL A 113 12.32 0.39 -27.44
C VAL A 113 12.22 0.61 -25.93
N THR A 114 13.37 0.55 -25.25
CA THR A 114 13.51 0.69 -23.81
C THR A 114 13.20 2.12 -23.34
N VAL A 115 13.75 3.12 -24.03
CA VAL A 115 13.54 4.55 -23.79
C VAL A 115 12.11 4.94 -24.15
N TRP A 116 11.59 4.42 -25.26
CA TRP A 116 10.20 4.64 -25.68
C TRP A 116 9.20 4.09 -24.67
N ALA A 117 9.37 2.82 -24.25
CA ALA A 117 8.53 2.22 -23.23
C ALA A 117 8.62 2.98 -21.89
N PHE A 118 9.79 3.47 -21.52
CA PHE A 118 9.96 4.28 -20.31
C PHE A 118 9.22 5.61 -20.41
N ALA A 119 9.31 6.31 -21.56
CA ALA A 119 8.60 7.55 -21.82
C ALA A 119 7.07 7.34 -21.74
N CYS A 120 6.53 6.33 -22.43
CA CYS A 120 5.11 5.98 -22.36
C CYS A 120 4.67 5.65 -20.94
N ASN A 121 5.45 4.87 -20.19
CA ASN A 121 5.15 4.56 -18.79
C ASN A 121 5.14 5.83 -17.91
N ARG A 122 6.06 6.78 -18.13
CA ARG A 122 6.10 8.05 -17.41
C ARG A 122 4.88 8.92 -17.72
N VAL A 123 4.49 8.99 -18.99
CA VAL A 123 3.31 9.74 -19.44
C VAL A 123 2.04 9.12 -18.85
N CYS A 124 1.83 7.81 -18.98
CA CYS A 124 0.68 7.13 -18.40
C CYS A 124 0.60 7.29 -16.87
N LYS A 125 1.74 7.20 -16.16
CA LYS A 125 1.78 7.44 -14.70
C LYS A 125 1.39 8.86 -14.34
N ARG A 126 1.87 9.86 -15.09
CA ARG A 126 1.50 11.26 -14.87
C ARG A 126 0.02 11.50 -15.19
N ALA A 127 -0.48 10.95 -16.28
CA ALA A 127 -1.90 11.04 -16.65
C ALA A 127 -2.79 10.41 -15.58
N ALA A 128 -2.46 9.22 -15.09
CA ALA A 128 -3.19 8.56 -14.01
C ALA A 128 -3.13 9.37 -12.69
N ALA A 129 -1.99 9.96 -12.37
CA ALA A 129 -1.85 10.81 -11.19
C ALA A 129 -2.73 12.07 -11.29
N THR A 130 -2.70 12.76 -12.44
CA THR A 130 -3.57 13.92 -12.70
C THR A 130 -5.04 13.53 -12.65
N PHE A 131 -5.42 12.42 -13.30
CA PHE A 131 -6.78 11.91 -13.30
C PHE A 131 -7.27 11.58 -11.88
N SER A 132 -6.43 10.92 -11.06
CA SER A 132 -6.77 10.60 -9.67
C SER A 132 -6.95 11.85 -8.78
N ARG A 133 -6.27 12.96 -9.12
CA ARG A 133 -6.43 14.25 -8.43
C ARG A 133 -7.72 14.95 -8.83
N VAL A 134 -8.14 14.80 -10.08
CA VAL A 134 -9.40 15.34 -10.61
C VAL A 134 -10.60 14.53 -10.11
N MET A 135 -10.47 13.21 -10.03
CA MET A 135 -11.53 12.28 -9.58
C MET A 135 -11.67 12.16 -8.06
N ARG A 136 -10.65 12.52 -7.27
CA ARG A 136 -10.82 12.62 -5.81
C ARG A 136 -11.59 13.90 -5.51
N PRO A 137 -12.84 13.84 -5.00
CA PRO A 137 -13.49 15.02 -4.46
C PRO A 137 -12.58 15.62 -3.38
N ALA A 138 -12.41 16.94 -3.38
CA ALA A 138 -11.58 17.64 -2.42
C ALA A 138 -11.92 17.15 -1.00
N THR A 139 -10.94 16.55 -0.31
CA THR A 139 -11.09 16.18 1.09
C THR A 139 -11.51 17.44 1.84
N PRO A 140 -12.72 17.50 2.43
CA PRO A 140 -13.07 18.64 3.26
C PRO A 140 -12.06 18.68 4.41
N LEU A 141 -11.42 19.83 4.58
CA LEU A 141 -10.50 20.12 5.67
C LEU A 141 -11.16 19.66 6.97
N GLN A 142 -10.61 18.64 7.64
CA GLN A 142 -11.01 18.35 9.01
C GLN A 142 -10.60 19.57 9.86
N PRO A 143 -11.53 20.27 10.53
CA PRO A 143 -11.16 21.34 11.43
C PRO A 143 -10.29 20.76 12.54
N ALA A 144 -9.17 21.43 12.79
CA ALA A 144 -8.18 21.04 13.80
C ALA A 144 -8.88 20.73 15.13
N VAL A 145 -8.67 19.52 15.65
CA VAL A 145 -9.12 19.12 16.98
C VAL A 145 -8.28 19.92 17.99
N PRO A 146 -8.86 20.81 18.80
CA PRO A 146 -8.11 21.47 19.87
C PRO A 146 -7.78 20.42 20.93
N SER A 147 -6.49 20.16 21.12
CA SER A 147 -5.96 19.38 22.24
C SER A 147 -6.36 20.06 23.55
N SER A 148 -7.26 19.42 24.30
CA SER A 148 -7.53 19.71 25.71
C SER A 148 -6.68 18.80 26.58
#